data_AF-A0A495ZIC6-F1
#
_entry.id   AF-A0A495ZIC6-F1
#
_cell.length_a   1.000
_cell.length_b   1.000
_cell.length_c   1.000
_cell.angle_alpha   90.00
_cell.angle_beta   90.00
_cell.angle_gamma   90.00
#
_symmetry.space_group_name_H-M   'P 1'
#
loop_
_entity.id
_entity.type
_entity.pdbx_description
1 polymer ?
#
loop_
_entity_poly.entity_id
_entity_poly.type
_entity_poly.pdbx_seq_one_letter_code
_entity_poly.pdbx_strand_id
1 'polypeptide(L)'
;MENIDNATIENCRKLREACLANAEALVHSAKTLEGESTAHIRYNLAVLALEEVGKAVICQMNALGATSDEEGDQQSISTDDHRKKLLWAFFSPFIEQGRIRPKYFESDRELARRMHERRLETLYTDSQNPLLPQDRMEEEEANSLVRLCEARIKMEKRIELSDVPDTSKLEDLQWFRTAADDPERRRYFFSEFSLDKLEEFGDLFEWMKWHRQEFAIVEEESREIFHQELQKEPIDGIEGTEPKWKVRFRIYSESHSIRQRALNEWNRHYDFIVKLHSTNNSNELICEFTLPKSVHVRALWDVALGRSRDFVAALNIATSGLFWWHVDKDIARFYEKVWDLENDNTEVRLNISPQLSIDWGHRALKEENLNMTQLVLGYLLKDIRSNRRKRAAIENYLTGVALLSKNDIHLRLEPNAFAYFFTAFKTLFLANGDWDGVTDFKSAAAEQLSELFPPQNLKNYIEWGMQLENRNNPFKRITLTEVIQMKNYCDVYFYLSAEKELDGHRNLADSSEE
;
A
#
# COMPACT_ATOMS: atom_id res chain seq x y z
N MET A 1 0.75 -26.02 -33.32
CA MET A 1 0.78 -24.89 -34.29
C MET A 1 -0.62 -24.33 -34.39
N GLU A 2 -1.06 -23.62 -33.36
CA GLU A 2 -2.17 -22.68 -33.53
C GLU A 2 -1.61 -21.44 -34.22
N ASN A 3 -2.33 -20.94 -35.22
CA ASN A 3 -1.93 -19.78 -35.99
C ASN A 3 -1.78 -18.60 -35.04
N ILE A 4 -0.53 -18.19 -34.74
CA ILE A 4 -0.28 -16.83 -34.28
C ILE A 4 -0.94 -15.93 -35.33
N ASP A 5 -1.86 -15.08 -34.90
CA ASP A 5 -2.57 -14.18 -35.80
C ASP A 5 -1.55 -13.37 -36.62
N ASN A 6 -1.50 -13.63 -37.93
CA ASN A 6 -0.57 -12.97 -38.85
C ASN A 6 -0.70 -11.45 -38.78
N ALA A 7 -1.87 -10.92 -38.41
CA ALA A 7 -2.07 -9.48 -38.21
C ALA A 7 -1.36 -8.97 -36.94
N THR A 8 -1.30 -9.76 -35.87
CA THR A 8 -0.60 -9.43 -34.62
C THR A 8 0.92 -9.41 -34.82
N ILE A 9 1.50 -10.40 -35.54
CA ILE A 9 2.93 -10.40 -35.89
C ILE A 9 3.27 -9.21 -36.78
N GLU A 10 2.44 -8.91 -37.78
CA GLU A 10 2.66 -7.80 -38.70
C GLU A 10 2.57 -6.43 -38.00
N ASN A 11 1.62 -6.26 -37.08
CA ASN A 11 1.53 -5.04 -36.26
C ASN A 11 2.74 -4.89 -35.34
N CYS A 12 3.22 -5.98 -34.74
CA CYS A 12 4.44 -5.97 -33.94
C CYS A 12 5.68 -5.59 -34.76
N ARG A 13 5.80 -6.12 -35.98
CA ARG A 13 6.90 -5.79 -36.89
C ARG A 13 6.92 -4.28 -37.18
N LYS A 14 5.76 -3.72 -37.54
CA LYS A 14 5.61 -2.28 -37.78
C LYS A 14 5.96 -1.43 -36.56
N LEU A 15 5.48 -1.82 -35.37
CA LEU A 15 5.75 -1.07 -34.14
C LEU A 15 7.23 -1.15 -33.74
N ARG A 16 7.85 -2.33 -33.86
CA ARG A 16 9.29 -2.52 -33.65
C ARG A 16 10.11 -1.63 -34.59
N GLU A 17 9.80 -1.65 -35.88
CA GLU A 17 10.46 -0.81 -36.88
C GLU A 17 10.31 0.69 -36.56
N ALA A 18 9.11 1.12 -36.15
CA ALA A 18 8.86 2.50 -35.75
C ALA A 18 9.66 2.91 -34.51
N CYS A 19 9.71 2.05 -33.48
CA CYS A 19 10.51 2.30 -32.28
C CYS A 19 12.01 2.41 -32.61
N LEU A 20 12.55 1.50 -33.41
CA LEU A 20 13.97 1.53 -33.79
C LEU A 20 14.29 2.73 -34.70
N ALA A 21 13.41 3.10 -35.62
CA ALA A 21 13.56 4.30 -36.43
C ALA A 21 13.53 5.58 -35.57
N ASN A 22 12.65 5.64 -34.57
CA ASN A 22 12.61 6.75 -33.64
C ASN A 22 13.88 6.82 -32.77
N ALA A 23 14.36 5.68 -32.28
CA ALA A 23 15.61 5.59 -31.53
C ALA A 23 16.81 6.12 -32.35
N GLU A 24 16.87 5.80 -33.65
CA GLU A 24 17.88 6.33 -34.55
C GLU A 24 17.77 7.84 -34.77
N ALA A 25 16.56 8.36 -34.96
CA ALA A 25 16.33 9.79 -35.09
C ALA A 25 16.76 10.56 -33.83
N LEU A 26 16.50 9.99 -32.64
CA LEU A 26 16.91 10.54 -31.35
C LEU A 26 18.44 10.55 -31.20
N VAL A 27 19.10 9.43 -31.52
CA VAL A 27 20.57 9.34 -31.50
C VAL A 27 21.21 10.27 -32.53
N HIS A 28 20.65 10.36 -33.73
CA HIS A 28 21.11 11.30 -34.76
C HIS A 28 20.99 12.75 -34.27
N SER A 29 19.84 13.10 -33.68
CA SER A 29 19.64 14.43 -33.09
C SER A 29 20.64 14.71 -31.95
N ALA A 30 20.91 13.71 -31.10
CA ALA A 30 21.92 13.83 -30.04
C ALA A 30 23.35 14.04 -30.58
N LYS A 31 23.65 13.59 -31.79
CA LYS A 31 24.95 13.81 -32.45
C LYS A 31 25.05 15.16 -33.14
N THR A 32 23.94 15.69 -33.67
CA THR A 32 23.93 17.02 -34.30
C THR A 32 24.10 18.16 -33.29
N LEU A 33 23.84 17.88 -32.02
CA LEU A 33 24.14 18.78 -30.92
C LEU A 33 25.62 18.57 -30.51
N GLU A 34 26.42 19.62 -30.58
CA GLU A 34 27.84 19.61 -30.17
C GLU A 34 28.09 20.54 -28.98
N GLY A 35 29.13 20.23 -28.21
CA GLY A 35 29.63 21.05 -27.11
C GLY A 35 29.01 20.79 -25.73
N GLU A 36 29.76 21.16 -24.69
CA GLU A 36 29.40 20.97 -23.27
C GLU A 36 28.03 21.55 -22.91
N SER A 37 27.64 22.70 -23.49
CA SER A 37 26.36 23.36 -23.21
C SER A 37 25.13 22.52 -23.61
N THR A 38 25.29 21.56 -24.51
CA THR A 38 24.20 20.67 -24.95
C THR A 38 24.33 19.24 -24.40
N ALA A 39 25.35 18.94 -23.60
CA ALA A 39 25.62 17.59 -23.08
C ALA A 39 24.40 16.98 -22.37
N HIS A 40 23.71 17.76 -21.53
CA HIS A 40 22.49 17.33 -20.86
C HIS A 40 21.34 16.95 -21.82
N ILE A 41 21.14 17.68 -22.92
CA ILE A 41 20.11 17.38 -23.93
C ILE A 41 20.48 16.10 -24.68
N ARG A 42 21.76 15.97 -25.05
CA ARG A 42 22.28 14.79 -25.74
C ARG A 42 22.11 13.53 -24.90
N TYR A 43 22.43 13.61 -23.61
CA TYR A 43 22.19 12.55 -22.65
C TYR A 43 20.70 12.16 -22.61
N ASN A 44 19.80 13.14 -22.50
CA ASN A 44 18.37 12.90 -22.46
C ASN A 44 17.82 12.23 -23.74
N LEU A 45 18.24 12.70 -24.91
CA LEU A 45 17.89 12.10 -26.20
C LEU A 45 18.40 10.65 -26.30
N ALA A 46 19.60 10.39 -25.78
CA ALA A 46 20.16 9.05 -25.72
C ALA A 46 19.37 8.12 -24.78
N VAL A 47 18.94 8.60 -23.60
CA VAL A 47 18.05 7.84 -22.70
C VAL A 47 16.72 7.53 -23.39
N LEU A 48 16.09 8.49 -24.07
CA LEU A 48 14.86 8.27 -24.83
C LEU A 48 15.05 7.23 -25.94
N ALA A 49 16.20 7.25 -26.62
CA ALA A 49 16.51 6.24 -27.62
C ALA A 49 16.58 4.82 -27.02
N LEU A 50 17.15 4.68 -25.81
CA LEU A 50 17.13 3.38 -25.10
C LEU A 50 15.73 2.98 -24.66
N GLU A 51 14.89 3.92 -24.24
CA GLU A 51 13.49 3.61 -23.92
C GLU A 51 12.74 3.05 -25.14
N GLU A 52 12.97 3.60 -26.34
CA GLU A 52 12.40 3.09 -27.58
C GLU A 52 12.95 1.70 -27.95
N VAL A 53 14.25 1.45 -27.74
CA VAL A 53 14.83 0.11 -27.89
C VAL A 53 14.16 -0.88 -26.93
N GLY A 54 14.01 -0.53 -25.65
CA GLY A 54 13.33 -1.38 -24.67
C GLY A 54 11.85 -1.61 -25.00
N LYS A 55 11.16 -0.61 -25.53
CA LYS A 55 9.78 -0.73 -26.01
C LYS A 55 9.68 -1.69 -27.20
N ALA A 56 10.64 -1.66 -28.13
CA ALA A 56 10.71 -2.59 -29.25
C ALA A 56 10.87 -4.06 -28.77
N VAL A 57 11.69 -4.27 -27.73
CA VAL A 57 11.88 -5.59 -27.09
C VAL A 57 10.59 -6.07 -26.42
N ILE A 58 9.95 -5.22 -25.60
CA ILE A 58 8.68 -5.55 -24.94
C ILE A 58 7.59 -5.89 -25.97
N CYS A 59 7.51 -5.13 -27.06
CA CYS A 59 6.56 -5.38 -28.14
C CYS A 59 6.77 -6.76 -28.78
N GLN A 60 8.03 -7.09 -29.09
CA GLN A 60 8.39 -8.39 -29.67
C GLN A 60 7.99 -9.54 -28.74
N MET A 61 8.30 -9.44 -27.45
CA MET A 61 7.92 -10.45 -26.45
C MET A 61 6.40 -10.65 -26.38
N ASN A 62 5.61 -9.58 -26.46
CA ASN A 62 4.14 -9.66 -26.41
C ASN A 62 3.57 -10.38 -27.64
N ALA A 63 4.03 -10.03 -28.83
CA ALA A 63 3.51 -10.61 -30.06
C ALA A 63 3.85 -12.10 -30.19
N LEU A 64 4.98 -12.52 -29.61
CA LEU A 64 5.40 -13.91 -29.61
C LEU A 64 4.66 -14.77 -28.57
N GLY A 65 4.05 -14.16 -27.55
CA GLY A 65 3.36 -14.87 -26.48
C GLY A 65 1.84 -14.67 -26.43
N ALA A 66 1.25 -14.07 -27.45
CA ALA A 66 -0.21 -13.89 -27.57
C ALA A 66 -0.97 -15.21 -27.85
N THR A 67 -0.41 -16.37 -27.49
CA THR A 67 -0.95 -17.71 -27.75
C THR A 67 -1.50 -18.43 -26.50
N SER A 68 -1.47 -17.81 -25.31
CA SER A 68 -2.10 -18.43 -24.13
C SER A 68 -3.56 -18.00 -24.01
N ASP A 69 -4.48 -18.94 -24.20
CA ASP A 69 -5.95 -18.87 -24.01
C ASP A 69 -6.39 -18.60 -22.54
N GLU A 70 -5.62 -17.81 -21.79
CA GLU A 70 -6.09 -17.28 -20.52
C GLU A 70 -6.67 -15.88 -20.77
N GLU A 71 -8.00 -15.77 -20.70
CA GLU A 71 -8.79 -14.52 -20.69
C GLU A 71 -8.47 -13.60 -19.49
N GLY A 72 -7.29 -13.74 -18.88
CA GLY A 72 -6.78 -12.92 -17.79
C GLY A 72 -5.96 -11.75 -18.32
N ASP A 73 -6.54 -10.54 -18.24
CA ASP A 73 -5.85 -9.26 -18.41
C ASP A 73 -5.15 -9.08 -19.77
N GLN A 74 -5.93 -8.65 -20.77
CA GLN A 74 -5.46 -7.61 -21.69
C GLN A 74 -5.16 -6.32 -20.90
N GLN A 75 -4.18 -6.36 -20.00
CA GLN A 75 -3.68 -5.18 -19.33
C GLN A 75 -3.13 -4.26 -20.42
N SER A 76 -3.72 -3.08 -20.52
CA SER A 76 -3.16 -1.97 -21.26
C SER A 76 -1.67 -1.89 -20.91
N ILE A 77 -0.84 -1.96 -21.93
CA ILE A 77 0.61 -1.91 -21.80
C ILE A 77 0.92 -0.65 -21.00
N SER A 78 1.42 -0.78 -19.78
CA SER A 78 2.02 0.36 -19.09
C SER A 78 3.36 0.66 -19.78
N THR A 79 3.28 1.30 -20.95
CA THR A 79 4.42 1.88 -21.69
C THR A 79 5.00 3.11 -20.97
N ASP A 80 4.37 3.51 -19.87
CA ASP A 80 4.68 4.72 -19.11
C ASP A 80 5.76 4.47 -18.05
N ASP A 81 6.10 3.20 -17.74
CA ASP A 81 7.22 2.88 -16.86
C ASP A 81 8.58 3.02 -17.59
N HIS A 82 9.16 4.21 -17.49
CA HIS A 82 10.47 4.56 -18.03
C HIS A 82 11.59 3.64 -17.54
N ARG A 83 11.57 3.24 -16.26
CA ARG A 83 12.61 2.36 -15.68
C ARG A 83 12.52 0.96 -16.25
N LYS A 84 11.30 0.44 -16.42
CA LYS A 84 11.04 -0.87 -17.06
C LYS A 84 11.59 -0.87 -18.49
N LYS A 85 11.28 0.14 -19.30
CA LYS A 85 11.81 0.25 -20.68
C LYS A 85 13.34 0.25 -20.72
N LEU A 86 14.00 1.03 -19.86
CA LEU A 86 15.46 1.07 -19.81
C LEU A 86 16.07 -0.28 -19.41
N LEU A 87 15.50 -0.97 -18.41
CA LEU A 87 15.94 -2.30 -18.02
C LEU A 87 15.86 -3.28 -19.21
N TRP A 88 14.74 -3.31 -19.93
CA TRP A 88 14.57 -4.22 -21.07
C TRP A 88 15.51 -3.91 -22.24
N ALA A 89 15.91 -2.65 -22.43
CA ALA A 89 16.91 -2.27 -23.44
C ALA A 89 18.29 -2.90 -23.17
N PHE A 90 18.64 -3.11 -21.90
CA PHE A 90 19.88 -3.80 -21.49
C PHE A 90 19.71 -5.30 -21.38
N PHE A 91 18.50 -5.77 -21.05
CA PHE A 91 18.24 -7.20 -20.82
C PHE A 91 18.13 -8.04 -22.10
N SER A 92 17.63 -7.46 -23.21
CA SER A 92 17.43 -8.14 -24.51
C SER A 92 18.59 -9.05 -25.00
N PRO A 93 19.87 -8.63 -24.97
CA PRO A 93 21.00 -9.43 -25.49
C PRO A 93 21.25 -10.71 -24.71
N PHE A 94 20.85 -10.73 -23.45
CA PHE A 94 21.02 -11.89 -22.59
C PHE A 94 20.03 -13.00 -22.89
N ILE A 95 18.86 -12.64 -23.41
CA ILE A 95 17.83 -13.57 -23.88
C ILE A 95 18.38 -14.35 -25.09
N GLU A 96 19.10 -13.68 -25.99
CA GLU A 96 19.69 -14.31 -27.18
C GLU A 96 20.89 -15.22 -26.87
N GLN A 97 21.75 -14.77 -25.96
CA GLN A 97 22.99 -15.51 -25.65
C GLN A 97 22.74 -16.67 -24.69
N GLY A 98 21.55 -16.73 -24.07
CA GLY A 98 21.17 -17.74 -23.08
C GLY A 98 22.09 -17.78 -21.87
N ARG A 99 22.97 -16.78 -21.66
CA ARG A 99 24.00 -16.78 -20.63
C ARG A 99 23.96 -15.47 -19.88
N ILE A 100 23.61 -15.52 -18.61
CA ILE A 100 23.67 -14.37 -17.71
C ILE A 100 24.68 -14.68 -16.61
N ARG A 101 25.55 -13.72 -16.31
CA ARG A 101 26.22 -13.70 -15.01
C ARG A 101 25.40 -12.80 -14.08
N PRO A 102 25.04 -13.26 -12.88
CA PRO A 102 24.24 -12.49 -11.93
C PRO A 102 24.67 -11.04 -11.70
N LYS A 103 25.99 -10.82 -11.65
CA LYS A 103 26.59 -9.48 -11.48
C LYS A 103 26.22 -8.49 -12.58
N TYR A 104 25.96 -8.96 -13.80
CA TYR A 104 25.52 -8.08 -14.90
C TYR A 104 24.06 -7.67 -14.73
N PHE A 105 23.20 -8.57 -14.24
CA PHE A 105 21.78 -8.26 -14.07
C PHE A 105 21.52 -7.22 -12.97
N GLU A 106 22.16 -7.36 -11.80
CA GLU A 106 22.07 -6.32 -10.75
C GLU A 106 22.68 -4.99 -11.21
N SER A 107 23.81 -5.06 -11.93
CA SER A 107 24.46 -3.90 -12.53
C SER A 107 23.53 -3.19 -13.51
N ASP A 108 22.80 -3.92 -14.35
CA ASP A 108 21.90 -3.36 -15.35
C ASP A 108 20.64 -2.74 -14.72
N ARG A 109 20.12 -3.33 -13.64
CA ARG A 109 19.02 -2.74 -12.86
C ARG A 109 19.43 -1.43 -12.22
N GLU A 110 20.60 -1.40 -11.59
CA GLU A 110 21.14 -0.21 -10.97
C GLU A 110 21.53 0.84 -12.01
N LEU A 111 21.99 0.42 -13.19
CA LEU A 111 22.26 1.29 -14.33
C LEU A 111 20.97 1.93 -14.86
N ALA A 112 19.90 1.15 -15.08
CA ALA A 112 18.61 1.67 -15.52
C ALA A 112 18.01 2.67 -14.52
N ARG A 113 18.11 2.37 -13.21
CA ARG A 113 17.69 3.29 -12.14
C ARG A 113 18.48 4.60 -12.20
N ARG A 114 19.81 4.52 -12.19
CA ARG A 114 20.69 5.69 -12.25
C ARG A 114 20.49 6.50 -13.52
N MET A 115 20.32 5.86 -14.68
CA MET A 115 20.06 6.56 -15.93
C MET A 115 18.76 7.36 -15.89
N HIS A 116 17.69 6.79 -15.33
CA HIS A 116 16.42 7.47 -15.17
C HIS A 116 16.49 8.63 -14.17
N GLU A 117 17.15 8.45 -13.03
CA GLU A 117 17.34 9.51 -12.04
C GLU A 117 18.20 10.64 -12.60
N ARG A 118 19.31 10.29 -13.24
CA ARG A 118 20.21 11.24 -13.91
C ARG A 118 19.49 12.04 -15.00
N ARG A 119 18.61 11.38 -15.77
CA ARG A 119 17.74 12.04 -16.75
C ARG A 119 16.89 13.12 -16.07
N LEU A 120 16.23 12.82 -14.95
CA LEU A 120 15.41 13.80 -14.23
C LEU A 120 16.24 14.95 -13.65
N GLU A 121 17.43 14.65 -13.11
CA GLU A 121 18.36 15.62 -12.55
C GLU A 121 18.90 16.62 -13.58
N THR A 122 19.08 16.20 -14.83
CA THR A 122 19.71 17.02 -15.88
C THR A 122 18.74 17.47 -16.98
N LEU A 123 17.47 17.08 -16.92
CA LEU A 123 16.45 17.57 -17.84
C LEU A 123 15.79 18.85 -17.32
N TYR A 124 15.60 18.94 -16.01
CA TYR A 124 14.86 20.03 -15.39
C TYR A 124 15.76 20.88 -14.49
N THR A 125 15.47 22.19 -14.46
CA THR A 125 15.97 23.05 -13.39
C THR A 125 15.37 22.60 -12.06
N ASP A 126 16.19 22.58 -11.02
CA ASP A 126 15.82 22.12 -9.69
C ASP A 126 16.07 23.23 -8.66
N SER A 127 15.03 23.58 -7.90
CA SER A 127 15.12 24.55 -6.80
C SER A 127 16.11 24.15 -5.70
N GLN A 128 16.39 22.85 -5.54
CA GLN A 128 17.32 22.32 -4.54
C GLN A 128 18.76 22.16 -5.08
N ASN A 129 18.94 22.26 -6.40
CA ASN A 129 20.25 22.21 -7.04
C ASN A 129 20.41 23.45 -7.95
N PRO A 130 21.09 24.52 -7.50
CA PRO A 130 21.10 25.81 -8.19
C PRO A 130 21.94 25.83 -9.49
N LEU A 131 22.57 24.73 -9.89
CA LEU A 131 23.34 24.65 -11.14
C LEU A 131 22.42 24.60 -12.36
N LEU A 132 22.82 25.15 -13.52
CA LEU A 132 22.06 24.94 -14.74
C LEU A 132 22.15 23.46 -15.18
N PRO A 133 21.13 22.90 -15.82
CA PRO A 133 21.16 21.50 -16.26
C PRO A 133 22.37 21.15 -17.14
N GLN A 134 22.83 22.09 -17.97
CA GLN A 134 24.06 21.95 -18.76
C GLN A 134 25.33 21.80 -17.91
N ASP A 135 25.37 22.43 -16.72
CA ASP A 135 26.53 22.39 -15.82
C ASP A 135 26.51 21.13 -14.93
N ARG A 136 25.42 20.35 -14.97
CA ARG A 136 25.25 19.11 -14.20
C ARG A 136 25.66 17.86 -14.97
N MET A 137 25.90 17.97 -16.28
CA MET A 137 26.19 16.84 -17.17
C MET A 137 27.53 17.04 -17.86
N GLU A 138 28.41 16.05 -17.74
CA GLU A 138 29.69 16.06 -18.43
C GLU A 138 29.55 15.61 -19.88
N GLU A 139 30.32 16.20 -20.78
CA GLU A 139 30.25 15.86 -22.20
C GLU A 139 30.67 14.41 -22.48
N GLU A 140 31.65 13.89 -21.72
CA GLU A 140 32.10 12.50 -21.83
C GLU A 140 31.01 11.50 -21.44
N GLU A 141 30.24 11.79 -20.39
CA GLU A 141 29.11 10.97 -19.94
C GLU A 141 28.03 10.89 -21.03
N ALA A 142 27.63 12.03 -21.59
CA ALA A 142 26.68 12.11 -22.70
C ALA A 142 27.19 11.39 -23.96
N ASN A 143 28.45 11.59 -24.34
CA ASN A 143 29.09 10.93 -25.47
C ASN A 143 29.10 9.41 -25.32
N SER A 144 29.43 8.92 -24.12
CA SER A 144 29.47 7.50 -23.81
C SER A 144 28.10 6.86 -23.94
N LEU A 145 27.05 7.53 -23.45
CA LEU A 145 25.69 7.05 -23.57
C LEU A 145 25.21 7.03 -25.03
N VAL A 146 25.47 8.08 -25.81
CA VAL A 146 25.12 8.11 -27.25
C VAL A 146 25.75 6.93 -28.00
N ARG A 147 27.03 6.63 -27.76
CA ARG A 147 27.72 5.47 -28.36
C ARG A 147 27.10 4.14 -27.93
N LEU A 148 26.71 4.02 -26.67
CA LEU A 148 26.01 2.85 -26.15
C LEU A 148 24.66 2.66 -26.86
N CYS A 149 23.87 3.73 -27.01
CA CYS A 149 22.59 3.68 -27.73
C CYS A 149 22.77 3.21 -29.18
N GLU A 150 23.78 3.73 -29.89
CA GLU A 150 24.10 3.25 -31.25
C GLU A 150 24.42 1.76 -31.30
N ALA A 151 25.23 1.28 -30.35
CA ALA A 151 25.58 -0.13 -30.27
C ALA A 151 24.31 -0.97 -30.01
N ARG A 152 23.46 -0.54 -29.08
CA ARG A 152 22.20 -1.23 -28.75
C ARG A 152 21.22 -1.25 -29.92
N ILE A 153 21.01 -0.14 -30.62
CA ILE A 153 20.16 -0.09 -31.83
C ILE A 153 20.70 -1.04 -32.91
N LYS A 154 22.02 -1.03 -33.16
CA LYS A 154 22.65 -1.92 -34.15
C LYS A 154 22.51 -3.39 -33.78
N MET A 155 22.59 -3.73 -32.49
CA MET A 155 22.35 -5.09 -32.01
C MET A 155 20.89 -5.48 -32.21
N GLU A 156 19.96 -4.63 -31.78
CA GLU A 156 18.53 -4.89 -31.86
C GLU A 156 18.04 -5.04 -33.31
N LYS A 157 18.59 -4.25 -34.26
CA LYS A 157 18.28 -4.39 -35.69
C LYS A 157 18.72 -5.71 -36.32
N ARG A 158 19.65 -6.44 -35.70
CA ARG A 158 20.10 -7.75 -36.19
C ARG A 158 19.19 -8.90 -35.75
N ILE A 159 18.28 -8.64 -34.82
CA ILE A 159 17.35 -9.63 -34.31
C ILE A 159 16.21 -9.75 -35.33
N GLU A 160 16.12 -10.91 -35.98
CA GLU A 160 14.99 -11.21 -36.86
C GLU A 160 13.80 -11.70 -36.03
N LEU A 161 12.59 -11.22 -36.36
CA LEU A 161 11.35 -11.71 -35.75
C LEU A 161 11.10 -13.21 -36.04
N SER A 162 11.78 -13.79 -37.03
CA SER A 162 11.77 -15.21 -37.40
C SER A 162 12.56 -16.11 -36.47
N ASP A 163 13.45 -15.56 -35.64
CA ASP A 163 14.13 -16.30 -34.56
C ASP A 163 13.20 -16.43 -33.36
N VAL A 164 12.02 -17.01 -33.59
CA VAL A 164 11.04 -17.32 -32.57
C VAL A 164 11.71 -18.27 -31.58
N PRO A 165 11.91 -17.86 -30.30
CA PRO A 165 12.36 -18.81 -29.29
C PRO A 165 11.39 -19.98 -29.27
N ASP A 166 11.88 -21.19 -29.04
CA ASP A 166 11.04 -22.37 -28.83
C ASP A 166 9.84 -22.01 -27.94
N THR A 167 8.63 -22.46 -28.27
CA THR A 167 7.38 -22.05 -27.62
C THR A 167 7.47 -22.16 -26.09
N SER A 168 8.17 -23.18 -25.58
CA SER A 168 8.46 -23.34 -24.15
C SER A 168 9.23 -22.15 -23.54
N LYS A 169 10.22 -21.60 -24.25
CA LYS A 169 11.03 -20.46 -23.78
C LYS A 169 10.22 -19.18 -23.74
N LEU A 170 9.28 -19.01 -24.69
CA LEU A 170 8.37 -17.87 -24.70
C LEU A 170 7.41 -17.91 -23.51
N GLU A 171 6.83 -19.07 -23.21
CA GLU A 171 5.98 -19.25 -22.03
C GLU A 171 6.71 -18.94 -20.72
N ASP A 172 7.93 -19.43 -20.54
CA ASP A 172 8.71 -19.20 -19.32
C ASP A 172 9.09 -17.71 -19.16
N LEU A 173 9.42 -17.03 -20.25
CA LEU A 173 9.70 -15.60 -20.28
C LEU A 173 8.46 -14.76 -19.91
N GLN A 174 7.29 -15.13 -20.44
CA GLN A 174 6.03 -14.46 -20.12
C GLN A 174 5.64 -14.67 -18.66
N TRP A 175 5.70 -15.92 -18.19
CA TRP A 175 5.45 -16.24 -16.80
C TRP A 175 6.37 -15.45 -15.87
N PHE A 176 7.69 -15.42 -16.16
CA PHE A 176 8.66 -14.69 -15.35
C PHE A 176 8.35 -13.20 -15.29
N ARG A 177 7.96 -12.59 -16.42
CA ARG A 177 7.57 -11.17 -16.46
C ARG A 177 6.37 -10.90 -15.56
N THR A 178 5.29 -11.66 -15.70
CA THR A 178 4.08 -11.46 -14.89
C THR A 178 4.37 -11.72 -13.42
N ALA A 179 5.11 -12.77 -13.10
CA ALA A 179 5.51 -13.08 -11.75
C ALA A 179 6.43 -12.00 -11.16
N ALA A 180 7.28 -11.36 -11.96
CA ALA A 180 8.16 -10.28 -11.52
C ALA A 180 7.41 -8.96 -11.27
N ASP A 181 6.15 -8.83 -11.68
CA ASP A 181 5.32 -7.68 -11.31
C ASP A 181 4.85 -7.77 -9.84
N ASP A 182 4.82 -8.97 -9.23
CA ASP A 182 4.59 -9.18 -7.79
C ASP A 182 5.84 -8.79 -6.94
N PRO A 183 5.72 -7.91 -5.94
CA PRO A 183 6.86 -7.44 -5.15
C PRO A 183 7.60 -8.51 -4.35
N GLU A 184 6.93 -9.56 -3.88
CA GLU A 184 7.55 -10.63 -3.09
C GLU A 184 8.29 -11.61 -4.01
N ARG A 185 7.65 -12.06 -5.09
CA ARG A 185 8.29 -12.90 -6.11
C ARG A 185 9.47 -12.17 -6.75
N ARG A 186 9.33 -10.88 -7.04
CA ARG A 186 10.42 -10.02 -7.52
C ARG A 186 11.62 -10.02 -6.56
N ARG A 187 11.39 -9.93 -5.25
CA ARG A 187 12.48 -10.01 -4.26
C ARG A 187 13.16 -11.38 -4.27
N TYR A 188 12.38 -12.44 -4.42
CA TYR A 188 12.92 -13.80 -4.46
C TYR A 188 13.75 -14.06 -5.73
N PHE A 189 13.25 -13.71 -6.92
CA PHE A 189 13.97 -13.80 -8.20
C PHE A 189 15.31 -13.07 -8.18
N PHE A 190 15.42 -12.01 -7.37
CA PHE A 190 16.63 -11.20 -7.28
C PHE A 190 17.32 -11.33 -5.93
N SER A 191 17.12 -12.47 -5.26
CA SER A 191 17.89 -12.83 -4.06
C SER A 191 19.23 -13.45 -4.44
N GLU A 192 20.22 -13.34 -3.56
CA GLU A 192 21.55 -13.96 -3.74
C GLU A 192 21.43 -15.47 -4.06
N PHE A 193 20.55 -16.18 -3.34
CA PHE A 193 20.29 -17.60 -3.58
C PHE A 193 19.77 -17.91 -4.99
N SER A 194 18.79 -17.15 -5.46
CA SER A 194 18.23 -17.33 -6.81
C SER A 194 19.28 -16.99 -7.88
N LEU A 195 20.08 -15.97 -7.64
CA LEU A 195 21.17 -15.56 -8.53
C LEU A 195 22.31 -16.59 -8.58
N ASP A 196 22.67 -17.21 -7.46
CA ASP A 196 23.62 -18.33 -7.43
C ASP A 196 23.12 -19.52 -8.26
N LYS A 197 21.80 -19.78 -8.23
CA LYS A 197 21.18 -20.81 -9.07
C LYS A 197 21.26 -20.47 -10.57
N LEU A 198 21.11 -19.20 -10.93
CA LEU A 198 21.32 -18.76 -12.32
C LEU A 198 22.77 -19.02 -12.78
N GLU A 199 23.76 -18.81 -11.90
CA GLU A 199 25.16 -19.12 -12.19
C GLU A 199 25.41 -20.63 -12.30
N GLU A 200 24.76 -21.45 -11.47
CA GLU A 200 24.80 -22.92 -11.54
C GLU A 200 24.22 -23.46 -12.85
N PHE A 201 23.06 -22.97 -13.27
CA PHE A 201 22.44 -23.38 -14.53
C PHE A 201 23.22 -22.88 -15.75
N GLY A 202 23.76 -21.66 -15.67
CA GLY A 202 24.41 -20.99 -16.79
C GLY A 202 23.49 -20.70 -17.97
N ASP A 203 22.19 -21.03 -17.85
CA ASP A 203 21.12 -20.81 -18.80
C ASP A 203 19.94 -20.08 -18.16
N LEU A 204 19.53 -18.98 -18.78
CA LEU A 204 18.46 -18.12 -18.28
C LEU A 204 17.09 -18.80 -18.29
N PHE A 205 16.81 -19.61 -19.32
CA PHE A 205 15.51 -20.25 -19.48
C PHE A 205 15.37 -21.44 -18.55
N GLU A 206 16.43 -22.22 -18.35
CA GLU A 206 16.45 -23.27 -17.31
C GLU A 206 16.26 -22.67 -15.92
N TRP A 207 16.83 -21.50 -15.64
CA TRP A 207 16.59 -20.78 -14.38
C TRP A 207 15.15 -20.28 -14.24
N MET A 208 14.55 -19.70 -15.29
CA MET A 208 13.14 -19.28 -15.28
C MET A 208 12.20 -20.47 -15.10
N LYS A 209 12.47 -21.57 -15.80
CA LYS A 209 11.71 -22.82 -15.69
C LYS A 209 11.83 -23.44 -14.31
N TRP A 210 13.03 -23.48 -13.74
CA TRP A 210 13.25 -23.90 -12.36
C TRP A 210 12.40 -23.06 -11.40
N HIS A 211 12.43 -21.74 -11.53
CA HIS A 211 11.58 -20.85 -10.75
C HIS A 211 10.09 -21.17 -10.90
N ARG A 212 9.60 -21.33 -12.13
CA ARG A 212 8.21 -21.70 -12.41
C ARG A 212 7.82 -23.00 -11.71
N GLN A 213 8.71 -24.00 -11.73
CA GLN A 213 8.53 -25.26 -11.04
C GLN A 213 8.52 -25.11 -9.51
N GLU A 214 9.48 -24.38 -8.94
CA GLU A 214 9.54 -24.14 -7.49
C GLU A 214 8.26 -23.45 -6.99
N PHE A 215 7.82 -22.40 -7.70
CA PHE A 215 6.56 -21.73 -7.35
C PHE A 215 5.35 -22.63 -7.53
N ALA A 216 5.30 -23.44 -8.59
CA ALA A 216 4.22 -24.40 -8.80
C ALA A 216 4.20 -25.50 -7.72
N ILE A 217 5.35 -26.00 -7.28
CA ILE A 217 5.46 -26.96 -6.18
C ILE A 217 4.94 -26.34 -4.90
N VAL A 218 5.40 -25.13 -4.55
CA VAL A 218 4.95 -24.43 -3.34
C VAL A 218 3.46 -24.12 -3.39
N GLU A 219 2.92 -23.71 -4.55
CA GLU A 219 1.49 -23.49 -4.75
C GLU A 219 0.68 -24.78 -4.64
N GLU A 220 1.15 -25.88 -5.23
CA GLU A 220 0.49 -27.19 -5.15
C GLU A 220 0.49 -27.71 -3.70
N GLU A 221 1.64 -27.70 -3.02
CA GLU A 221 1.74 -28.07 -1.62
C GLU A 221 0.82 -27.22 -0.74
N SER A 222 0.78 -25.89 -0.99
CA SER A 222 -0.12 -24.99 -0.28
C SER A 222 -1.59 -25.30 -0.56
N ARG A 223 -1.93 -25.65 -1.81
CA ARG A 223 -3.28 -26.03 -2.24
C ARG A 223 -3.71 -27.37 -1.64
N GLU A 224 -2.82 -28.36 -1.61
CA GLU A 224 -3.06 -29.66 -0.99
C GLU A 224 -3.29 -29.50 0.51
N ILE A 225 -2.43 -28.75 1.21
CA ILE A 225 -2.59 -28.45 2.64
C ILE A 225 -3.92 -27.72 2.87
N PHE A 226 -4.25 -26.74 2.05
CA PHE A 226 -5.52 -26.01 2.14
C PHE A 226 -6.73 -26.91 1.90
N HIS A 227 -6.69 -27.83 0.92
CA HIS A 227 -7.74 -28.81 0.68
C HIS A 227 -7.90 -29.79 1.84
N GLN A 228 -6.80 -30.28 2.41
CA GLN A 228 -6.84 -31.12 3.61
C GLN A 228 -7.46 -30.38 4.79
N GLU A 229 -7.10 -29.11 4.99
CA GLU A 229 -7.66 -28.26 6.04
C GLU A 229 -9.15 -27.95 5.81
N LEU A 230 -9.60 -27.81 4.57
CA LEU A 230 -11.01 -27.59 4.22
C LEU A 230 -11.93 -28.78 4.53
N GLN A 231 -11.34 -29.99 4.64
CA GLN A 231 -12.05 -31.23 4.93
C GLN A 231 -12.06 -31.57 6.43
N LYS A 232 -11.26 -30.89 7.26
CA LYS A 232 -11.22 -31.13 8.70
C LYS A 232 -12.44 -30.50 9.37
N GLU A 233 -13.07 -31.23 10.28
CA GLU A 233 -14.09 -30.64 11.14
C GLU A 233 -13.45 -29.70 12.19
N PRO A 234 -14.17 -28.67 12.67
CA PRO A 234 -13.72 -27.85 13.79
C PRO A 234 -13.41 -28.72 15.01
N ILE A 235 -12.30 -28.43 15.68
CA ILE A 235 -11.91 -29.12 16.92
C ILE A 235 -12.47 -28.35 18.11
N ASP A 236 -13.33 -29.01 18.90
CA ASP A 236 -13.92 -28.45 20.12
C ASP A 236 -13.15 -28.87 21.38
N GLY A 237 -13.52 -28.27 22.52
CA GLY A 237 -12.92 -28.59 23.82
C GLY A 237 -11.53 -28.00 24.04
N ILE A 238 -10.76 -28.61 24.95
CA ILE A 238 -9.43 -28.10 25.36
C ILE A 238 -8.45 -28.10 24.17
N GLU A 239 -8.45 -29.15 23.35
CA GLU A 239 -7.60 -29.24 22.16
C GLU A 239 -7.92 -28.12 21.15
N GLY A 240 -9.19 -27.74 21.05
CA GLY A 240 -9.64 -26.63 20.22
C GLY A 240 -9.06 -25.27 20.62
N THR A 241 -8.50 -25.12 21.82
CA THR A 241 -7.90 -23.87 22.31
C THR A 241 -6.41 -23.72 21.97
N GLU A 242 -5.78 -24.80 21.49
CA GLU A 242 -4.36 -24.77 21.15
C GLU A 242 -4.07 -23.84 19.96
N PRO A 243 -2.95 -23.11 19.95
CA PRO A 243 -2.51 -22.29 18.82
C PRO A 243 -2.42 -23.06 17.50
N LYS A 244 -2.95 -22.50 16.41
CA LYS A 244 -2.82 -23.08 15.06
C LYS A 244 -2.44 -22.06 14.00
N TRP A 245 -3.19 -20.97 13.93
CA TRP A 245 -3.03 -19.99 12.86
C TRP A 245 -2.29 -18.76 13.36
N LYS A 246 -1.36 -18.26 12.56
CA LYS A 246 -0.75 -16.95 12.76
C LYS A 246 -1.18 -16.02 11.64
N VAL A 247 -1.74 -14.89 12.02
CA VAL A 247 -2.14 -13.84 11.07
C VAL A 247 -1.35 -12.59 11.36
N ARG A 248 -0.56 -12.16 10.38
CA ARG A 248 0.28 -10.98 10.49
C ARG A 248 -0.24 -9.88 9.57
N PHE A 249 -0.48 -8.69 10.11
CA PHE A 249 -0.93 -7.54 9.35
C PHE A 249 -0.22 -6.27 9.79
N ARG A 250 -0.29 -5.23 8.94
CA ARG A 250 0.31 -3.93 9.20
C ARG A 250 -0.78 -2.86 9.28
N ILE A 251 -0.62 -1.96 10.23
CA ILE A 251 -1.39 -0.73 10.34
C ILE A 251 -0.42 0.46 10.45
N TYR A 252 -0.94 1.62 10.10
CA TYR A 252 -0.23 2.89 10.06
C TYR A 252 -0.88 3.85 11.06
N SER A 253 -0.07 4.73 11.66
CA SER A 253 -0.55 5.79 12.54
C SER A 253 -0.21 7.16 11.96
N GLU A 254 -1.23 8.00 11.81
CA GLU A 254 -1.02 9.43 11.51
C GLU A 254 -0.81 10.26 12.78
N SER A 255 -1.04 9.65 13.94
CA SER A 255 -1.16 10.33 15.22
C SER A 255 -0.03 10.05 16.19
N HIS A 256 0.63 8.89 16.07
CA HIS A 256 1.63 8.43 17.03
C HIS A 256 2.87 7.87 16.32
N SER A 257 4.04 8.23 16.86
CA SER A 257 5.29 7.52 16.61
C SER A 257 5.38 6.26 17.47
N ILE A 258 5.84 5.17 16.88
CA ILE A 258 5.87 3.82 17.44
C ILE A 258 7.33 3.42 17.66
N ARG A 259 7.64 2.93 18.86
CA ARG A 259 8.99 2.52 19.25
C ARG A 259 8.97 1.15 19.90
N GLN A 260 9.96 0.32 19.58
CA GLN A 260 10.05 -1.06 20.07
C GLN A 260 10.00 -1.18 21.60
N ARG A 261 10.50 -0.19 22.35
CA ARG A 261 10.50 -0.21 23.82
C ARG A 261 9.10 -0.40 24.42
N ALA A 262 8.12 0.38 23.99
CA ALA A 262 6.74 0.27 24.51
C ALA A 262 6.10 -1.07 24.12
N LEU A 263 6.40 -1.57 22.92
CA LEU A 263 5.88 -2.84 22.42
C LEU A 263 6.46 -4.04 23.19
N ASN A 264 7.71 -3.95 23.65
CA ASN A 264 8.33 -5.02 24.44
C ASN A 264 7.59 -5.27 25.75
N GLU A 265 7.07 -4.23 26.40
CA GLU A 265 6.30 -4.40 27.64
C GLU A 265 4.97 -5.09 27.36
N TRP A 266 4.23 -4.66 26.32
CA TRP A 266 3.03 -5.38 25.87
C TRP A 266 3.31 -6.86 25.57
N ASN A 267 4.37 -7.12 24.81
CA ASN A 267 4.71 -8.49 24.38
C ASN A 267 5.10 -9.40 25.56
N ARG A 268 5.55 -8.88 26.70
CA ARG A 268 5.83 -9.72 27.88
C ARG A 268 4.57 -10.34 28.46
N HIS A 269 3.43 -9.67 28.32
CA HIS A 269 2.19 -10.06 28.98
C HIS A 269 1.15 -10.63 28.01
N TYR A 270 1.20 -10.29 26.71
CA TYR A 270 0.10 -10.55 25.76
C TYR A 270 0.51 -11.21 24.43
N ASP A 271 1.77 -11.62 24.26
CA ASP A 271 2.25 -12.19 22.99
C ASP A 271 1.56 -13.50 22.59
N PHE A 272 0.95 -14.20 23.53
CA PHE A 272 0.18 -15.42 23.30
C PHE A 272 -1.12 -15.18 22.50
N ILE A 273 -1.65 -13.94 22.49
CA ILE A 273 -2.82 -13.56 21.65
C ILE A 273 -2.40 -12.61 20.54
N VAL A 274 -1.69 -11.53 20.91
CA VAL A 274 -1.30 -10.45 20.00
C VAL A 274 0.13 -10.03 20.29
N LYS A 275 1.02 -10.25 19.33
CA LYS A 275 2.40 -9.78 19.37
C LYS A 275 2.57 -8.55 18.47
N LEU A 276 3.28 -7.55 18.98
CA LEU A 276 3.49 -6.26 18.32
C LEU A 276 4.95 -6.06 17.93
N HIS A 277 5.18 -5.51 16.74
CA HIS A 277 6.50 -5.24 16.20
C HIS A 277 6.57 -3.84 15.59
N SER A 278 7.64 -3.09 15.87
CA SER A 278 7.93 -1.85 15.13
C SER A 278 8.59 -2.18 13.79
N THR A 279 8.54 -1.24 12.85
CA THR A 279 9.30 -1.30 11.60
C THR A 279 10.38 -0.21 11.57
N ASN A 280 11.12 -0.11 10.46
CA ASN A 280 12.06 1.01 10.25
C ASN A 280 11.34 2.35 10.11
N ASN A 281 10.03 2.33 9.84
CA ASN A 281 9.18 3.51 9.79
C ASN A 281 8.48 3.69 11.15
N SER A 282 8.67 4.86 11.76
CA SER A 282 8.10 5.16 13.08
C SER A 282 6.58 5.19 13.09
N ASN A 283 5.91 5.27 11.94
CA ASN A 283 4.45 5.38 11.87
C ASN A 283 3.79 4.04 11.53
N GLU A 284 4.54 2.94 11.52
CA GLU A 284 4.05 1.61 11.19
C GLU A 284 4.06 0.67 12.41
N LEU A 285 2.96 -0.06 12.59
CA LEU A 285 2.86 -1.15 13.55
C LEU A 285 2.54 -2.45 12.81
N ILE A 286 3.31 -3.49 13.10
CA ILE A 286 3.00 -4.85 12.69
C ILE A 286 2.36 -5.57 13.87
N CYS A 287 1.20 -6.18 13.62
CA CYS A 287 0.45 -6.98 14.57
C CYS A 287 0.45 -8.44 14.11
N GLU A 288 0.78 -9.37 15.00
CA GLU A 288 0.73 -10.81 14.78
C GLU A 288 -0.26 -11.44 15.76
N PHE A 289 -1.34 -12.02 15.24
CA PHE A 289 -2.39 -12.66 16.02
C PHE A 289 -2.21 -14.16 15.97
N THR A 290 -2.36 -14.81 17.11
CA THR A 290 -2.41 -16.26 17.22
C THR A 290 -3.85 -16.70 17.41
N LEU A 291 -4.37 -17.51 16.48
CA LEU A 291 -5.73 -18.05 16.52
C LEU A 291 -5.72 -19.56 16.80
N PRO A 292 -6.71 -20.08 17.53
CA PRO A 292 -6.70 -21.46 18.00
C PRO A 292 -7.21 -22.45 16.94
N LYS A 293 -6.98 -23.75 17.18
CA LYS A 293 -7.40 -24.89 16.32
C LYS A 293 -8.90 -24.93 16.05
N SER A 294 -9.72 -24.45 16.98
CA SER A 294 -11.18 -24.32 16.85
C SER A 294 -11.61 -23.36 15.73
N VAL A 295 -10.73 -22.47 15.27
CA VAL A 295 -11.02 -21.64 14.09
C VAL A 295 -10.84 -22.49 12.83
N HIS A 296 -11.96 -22.88 12.24
CA HIS A 296 -11.98 -23.58 10.97
C HIS A 296 -11.48 -22.69 9.82
N VAL A 297 -10.78 -23.27 8.84
CA VAL A 297 -10.16 -22.51 7.73
C VAL A 297 -11.16 -21.65 6.95
N ARG A 298 -12.40 -22.12 6.78
CA ARG A 298 -13.49 -21.34 6.13
C ARG A 298 -13.89 -20.07 6.88
N ALA A 299 -13.70 -20.05 8.20
CA ALA A 299 -14.00 -18.89 9.04
C ALA A 299 -12.75 -18.06 9.34
N LEU A 300 -11.55 -18.51 8.91
CA LEU A 300 -10.27 -17.89 9.28
C LEU A 300 -10.22 -16.42 8.86
N TRP A 301 -10.67 -16.11 7.64
CA TRP A 301 -10.71 -14.74 7.13
C TRP A 301 -11.55 -13.82 8.01
N ASP A 302 -12.81 -14.19 8.26
CA ASP A 302 -13.75 -13.36 9.01
C ASP A 302 -13.36 -13.22 10.49
N VAL A 303 -12.87 -14.31 11.09
CA VAL A 303 -12.38 -14.31 12.48
C VAL A 303 -11.14 -13.43 12.58
N ALA A 304 -10.17 -13.58 11.68
CA ALA A 304 -8.96 -12.78 11.67
C ALA A 304 -9.29 -11.29 11.48
N LEU A 305 -10.06 -10.95 10.44
CA LEU A 305 -10.46 -9.58 10.16
C LEU A 305 -11.25 -8.97 11.33
N GLY A 306 -12.20 -9.71 11.90
CA GLY A 306 -12.98 -9.25 13.05
C GLY A 306 -12.10 -8.96 14.27
N ARG A 307 -11.17 -9.88 14.61
CA ARG A 307 -10.24 -9.69 15.74
C ARG A 307 -9.31 -8.51 15.50
N SER A 308 -8.78 -8.35 14.29
CA SER A 308 -7.91 -7.23 13.95
C SER A 308 -8.67 -5.90 14.03
N ARG A 309 -9.94 -5.85 13.60
CA ARG A 309 -10.81 -4.67 13.73
C ARG A 309 -11.08 -4.33 15.20
N ASP A 310 -11.34 -5.32 16.05
CA ASP A 310 -11.54 -5.10 17.49
C ASP A 310 -10.29 -4.46 18.12
N PHE A 311 -9.09 -4.99 17.81
CA PHE A 311 -7.83 -4.43 18.31
C PHE A 311 -7.55 -3.02 17.80
N VAL A 312 -7.77 -2.78 16.50
CA VAL A 312 -7.58 -1.44 15.92
C VAL A 312 -8.57 -0.46 16.55
N ALA A 313 -9.83 -0.85 16.79
CA ALA A 313 -10.78 0.00 17.50
C ALA A 313 -10.31 0.31 18.92
N ALA A 314 -9.92 -0.70 19.69
CA ALA A 314 -9.40 -0.52 21.04
C ALA A 314 -8.19 0.42 21.09
N LEU A 315 -7.26 0.26 20.14
CA LEU A 315 -6.07 1.10 20.04
C LEU A 315 -6.43 2.55 19.70
N ASN A 316 -7.34 2.79 18.74
CA ASN A 316 -7.81 4.14 18.40
C ASN A 316 -8.51 4.80 19.60
N ILE A 317 -9.37 4.08 20.31
CA ILE A 317 -10.13 4.56 21.48
C ILE A 317 -9.16 4.93 22.61
N ALA A 318 -8.31 4.00 23.02
CA ALA A 318 -7.41 4.16 24.17
C ALA A 318 -6.31 5.22 23.97
N THR A 319 -5.95 5.52 22.72
CA THR A 319 -4.93 6.54 22.40
C THR A 319 -5.53 7.88 22.01
N SER A 320 -6.85 7.94 21.79
CA SER A 320 -7.50 9.01 21.03
C SER A 320 -6.74 9.36 19.74
N GLY A 321 -6.17 8.34 19.10
CA GLY A 321 -5.34 8.45 17.90
C GLY A 321 -6.06 7.99 16.65
N LEU A 322 -5.34 7.98 15.54
CA LEU A 322 -5.75 7.42 14.26
C LEU A 322 -4.78 6.30 13.86
N PHE A 323 -5.28 5.07 13.83
CA PHE A 323 -4.57 3.87 13.38
C PHE A 323 -5.42 3.12 12.35
N TRP A 324 -4.88 2.86 11.16
CA TRP A 324 -5.63 2.20 10.08
C TRP A 324 -4.73 1.43 9.09
N TRP A 325 -5.33 0.63 8.21
CA TRP A 325 -4.58 -0.21 7.25
C TRP A 325 -3.95 0.54 6.07
N HIS A 326 -4.31 1.80 5.86
CA HIS A 326 -3.72 2.66 4.82
C HIS A 326 -3.51 4.06 5.35
N VAL A 327 -2.68 4.82 4.63
CA VAL A 327 -2.41 6.23 4.85
C VAL A 327 -3.06 7.02 3.72
N ASP A 328 -3.65 8.17 4.04
CA ASP A 328 -4.25 9.03 3.03
C ASP A 328 -3.19 9.53 2.03
N LYS A 329 -3.59 9.60 0.77
CA LYS A 329 -2.80 10.20 -0.32
C LYS A 329 -3.48 11.51 -0.72
N ASP A 330 -2.72 12.43 -1.29
CA ASP A 330 -3.28 13.65 -1.90
C ASP A 330 -4.12 14.53 -0.95
N ILE A 331 -3.67 14.70 0.29
CA ILE A 331 -4.35 15.48 1.36
C ILE A 331 -4.34 17.01 1.16
N ALA A 332 -3.52 17.51 0.25
CA ALA A 332 -3.30 18.96 0.04
C ALA A 332 -3.35 19.40 -1.43
N ARG A 333 -2.95 18.52 -2.35
CA ARG A 333 -2.80 18.79 -3.79
C ARG A 333 -2.98 17.52 -4.61
N PHE A 334 -3.51 17.65 -5.84
CA PHE A 334 -3.65 16.56 -6.83
C PHE A 334 -2.63 16.67 -7.97
N TYR A 335 -1.82 17.73 -7.99
CA TYR A 335 -0.93 18.05 -9.10
C TYR A 335 0.53 18.03 -8.64
N GLU A 336 1.44 17.80 -9.59
CA GLU A 336 2.88 17.83 -9.33
C GLU A 336 3.43 19.26 -9.37
N LYS A 337 3.14 20.00 -10.46
CA LYS A 337 3.52 21.41 -10.65
C LYS A 337 2.40 22.18 -11.36
N VAL A 338 2.21 23.44 -11.01
CA VAL A 338 1.37 24.41 -11.73
C VAL A 338 2.24 25.59 -12.09
N TRP A 339 2.18 26.03 -13.34
CA TRP A 339 2.97 27.14 -13.85
C TRP A 339 2.05 28.29 -14.23
N ASP A 340 2.39 29.50 -13.79
CA ASP A 340 1.77 30.73 -14.27
C ASP A 340 2.45 31.16 -15.57
N LEU A 341 1.76 30.94 -16.68
CA LEU A 341 2.27 31.24 -18.03
C LEU A 341 2.33 32.74 -18.32
N GLU A 342 1.63 33.59 -17.55
CA GLU A 342 1.63 35.04 -17.73
C GLU A 342 2.80 35.70 -16.99
N ASN A 343 3.24 35.10 -15.89
CA ASN A 343 4.34 35.60 -15.05
C ASN A 343 5.60 34.74 -15.22
N ASP A 344 6.18 34.76 -16.42
CA ASP A 344 7.47 34.12 -16.76
C ASP A 344 7.58 32.63 -16.41
N ASN A 345 6.48 31.87 -16.55
CA ASN A 345 6.43 30.46 -16.12
C ASN A 345 6.86 30.28 -14.66
N THR A 346 6.36 31.13 -13.76
CA THR A 346 6.62 30.98 -12.32
C THR A 346 5.83 29.80 -11.76
N GLU A 347 6.46 28.94 -10.96
CA GLU A 347 5.75 27.83 -10.31
C GLU A 347 4.83 28.36 -9.21
N VAL A 348 3.53 28.04 -9.30
CA VAL A 348 2.52 28.42 -8.31
C VAL A 348 2.15 27.20 -7.48
N ARG A 349 2.13 27.38 -6.15
CA ARG A 349 1.67 26.37 -5.20
C ARG A 349 0.25 26.67 -4.75
N LEU A 350 -0.70 25.92 -5.29
CA LEU A 350 -2.10 25.87 -4.88
C LEU A 350 -2.33 24.75 -3.86
N ASN A 351 -2.75 25.08 -2.65
CA ASN A 351 -3.17 24.08 -1.66
C ASN A 351 -4.65 24.28 -1.34
N ILE A 352 -5.37 23.19 -1.06
CA ILE A 352 -6.70 23.33 -0.47
C ILE A 352 -6.58 23.91 0.94
N SER A 353 -7.47 24.85 1.28
CA SER A 353 -7.55 25.45 2.61
C SER A 353 -8.95 25.26 3.20
N PRO A 354 -9.07 24.67 4.41
CA PRO A 354 -8.00 24.03 5.20
C PRO A 354 -7.48 22.74 4.54
N GLN A 355 -6.23 22.37 4.85
CA GLN A 355 -5.64 21.09 4.42
C GLN A 355 -6.45 19.92 4.99
N LEU A 356 -6.57 18.83 4.23
CA LEU A 356 -7.29 17.62 4.66
C LEU A 356 -6.40 16.72 5.51
N SER A 357 -5.77 17.31 6.52
CA SER A 357 -4.95 16.61 7.49
C SER A 357 -5.14 17.24 8.86
N ILE A 358 -4.92 16.43 9.90
CA ILE A 358 -4.97 16.89 11.28
C ILE A 358 -3.55 16.98 11.82
N ASP A 359 -3.23 18.10 12.46
CA ASP A 359 -2.02 18.18 13.28
C ASP A 359 -2.27 17.47 14.62
N TRP A 360 -1.76 16.25 14.73
CA TRP A 360 -1.83 15.46 15.95
C TRP A 360 -0.78 15.88 17.00
N GLY A 361 0.19 16.71 16.61
CA GLY A 361 1.40 16.99 17.37
C GLY A 361 2.35 15.79 17.47
N HIS A 362 3.44 15.95 18.21
CA HIS A 362 4.41 14.87 18.44
C HIS A 362 3.95 13.95 19.58
N ARG A 363 3.16 12.92 19.26
CA ARG A 363 2.78 11.87 20.23
C ARG A 363 3.61 10.62 20.00
N ALA A 364 4.08 10.00 21.06
CA ALA A 364 4.68 8.67 21.03
C ALA A 364 3.68 7.68 21.63
N LEU A 365 3.55 6.49 21.05
CA LEU A 365 2.79 5.40 21.64
C LEU A 365 3.56 4.88 22.87
N LYS A 366 2.98 5.05 24.05
CA LYS A 366 3.60 4.68 25.34
C LYS A 366 2.99 3.42 25.93
N GLU A 367 3.60 2.93 27.00
CA GLU A 367 3.14 1.76 27.75
C GLU A 367 1.74 2.01 28.36
N GLU A 368 1.46 3.22 28.85
CA GLU A 368 0.15 3.57 29.40
C GLU A 368 -0.96 3.45 28.34
N ASN A 369 -0.65 3.86 27.10
CA ASN A 369 -1.58 3.73 25.99
C ASN A 369 -1.93 2.27 25.68
N LEU A 370 -0.92 1.39 25.75
CA LEU A 370 -1.09 -0.03 25.49
C LEU A 370 -1.86 -0.71 26.63
N ASN A 371 -1.63 -0.32 27.89
CA ASN A 371 -2.43 -0.79 29.02
C ASN A 371 -3.91 -0.37 28.89
N MET A 372 -4.18 0.87 28.50
CA MET A 372 -5.55 1.32 28.20
C MET A 372 -6.15 0.57 26.99
N THR A 373 -5.34 0.28 25.97
CA THR A 373 -5.76 -0.52 24.80
C THR A 373 -6.22 -1.90 25.23
N GLN A 374 -5.50 -2.54 26.16
CA GLN A 374 -5.89 -3.83 26.71
C GLN A 374 -7.23 -3.77 27.44
N LEU A 375 -7.44 -2.75 28.28
CA LEU A 375 -8.70 -2.55 29.01
C LEU A 375 -9.88 -2.47 28.04
N VAL A 376 -9.76 -1.59 27.05
CA VAL A 376 -10.80 -1.41 26.02
C VAL A 376 -10.98 -2.69 25.22
N LEU A 377 -9.89 -3.37 24.83
CA LEU A 377 -9.99 -4.63 24.09
C LEU A 377 -10.72 -5.71 24.89
N GLY A 378 -10.46 -5.83 26.20
CA GLY A 378 -11.19 -6.74 27.09
C GLY A 378 -12.69 -6.46 27.08
N TYR A 379 -13.07 -5.18 27.18
CA TYR A 379 -14.46 -4.73 27.07
C TYR A 379 -15.09 -5.08 25.71
N LEU A 380 -14.38 -4.84 24.59
CA LEU A 380 -14.86 -5.20 23.26
C LEU A 380 -15.06 -6.71 23.09
N LEU A 381 -14.15 -7.53 23.63
CA LEU A 381 -14.19 -8.97 23.44
C LEU A 381 -15.24 -9.66 24.31
N LYS A 382 -15.49 -9.16 25.53
CA LYS A 382 -16.42 -9.79 26.49
C LYS A 382 -17.86 -9.30 26.32
N ASP A 383 -18.03 -7.98 26.27
CA ASP A 383 -19.32 -7.33 26.47
C ASP A 383 -20.00 -6.93 25.16
N ILE A 384 -19.20 -6.45 24.21
CA ILE A 384 -19.72 -5.97 22.94
C ILE A 384 -20.15 -7.14 22.05
N ARG A 385 -19.48 -8.29 22.14
CA ARG A 385 -19.83 -9.48 21.34
C ARG A 385 -21.16 -10.12 21.75
N SER A 386 -21.54 -10.01 23.02
CA SER A 386 -22.78 -10.57 23.57
C SER A 386 -23.97 -9.60 23.45
N ASN A 387 -23.73 -8.30 23.27
CA ASN A 387 -24.76 -7.28 23.14
C ASN A 387 -24.83 -6.68 21.73
N ARG A 388 -25.90 -7.00 20.98
CA ARG A 388 -26.12 -6.52 19.59
C ARG A 388 -26.06 -5.00 19.44
N ARG A 389 -26.54 -4.23 20.44
CA ARG A 389 -26.52 -2.76 20.38
C ARG A 389 -25.11 -2.21 20.61
N LYS A 390 -24.38 -2.74 21.60
CA LYS A 390 -22.96 -2.39 21.80
C LYS A 390 -22.15 -2.73 20.54
N ARG A 391 -22.45 -3.87 19.88
CA ARG A 391 -21.82 -4.23 18.59
C ARG A 391 -22.10 -3.24 17.47
N ALA A 392 -23.35 -2.78 17.35
CA ALA A 392 -23.68 -1.75 16.38
C ALA A 392 -22.93 -0.43 16.66
N ALA A 393 -22.70 -0.08 17.92
CA ALA A 393 -21.92 1.10 18.28
C ALA A 393 -20.46 0.99 17.78
N ILE A 394 -19.79 -0.15 18.00
CA ILE A 394 -18.40 -0.33 17.56
C ILE A 394 -18.29 -0.43 16.03
N GLU A 395 -19.27 -1.02 15.35
CA GLU A 395 -19.31 -1.10 13.89
C GLU A 395 -19.46 0.29 13.26
N ASN A 396 -20.32 1.14 13.84
CA ASN A 396 -20.42 2.56 13.44
C ASN A 396 -19.12 3.31 13.70
N TYR A 397 -18.49 3.10 14.85
CA TYR A 397 -17.21 3.72 15.19
C TYR A 397 -16.12 3.38 14.16
N LEU A 398 -15.94 2.08 13.87
CA LEU A 398 -14.98 1.61 12.87
C LEU A 398 -15.29 2.12 11.47
N THR A 399 -16.57 2.28 11.13
CA THR A 399 -16.97 2.89 9.85
C THR A 399 -16.58 4.37 9.82
N GLY A 400 -16.74 5.09 10.93
CA GLY A 400 -16.24 6.47 11.08
C GLY A 400 -14.72 6.56 10.88
N VAL A 401 -13.94 5.67 11.50
CA VAL A 401 -12.48 5.60 11.32
C VAL A 401 -12.11 5.29 9.87
N ALA A 402 -12.81 4.35 9.23
CA ALA A 402 -12.57 3.97 7.85
C ALA A 402 -12.85 5.11 6.87
N LEU A 403 -13.91 5.90 7.08
CA LEU A 403 -14.25 7.05 6.25
C LEU A 403 -13.31 8.22 6.48
N LEU A 404 -12.88 8.43 7.73
CA LEU A 404 -11.87 9.42 8.07
C LEU A 404 -10.54 9.11 7.37
N SER A 405 -10.13 7.84 7.35
CA SER A 405 -8.87 7.39 6.73
C SER A 405 -8.95 7.20 5.20
N LYS A 406 -10.07 7.57 4.59
CA LYS A 406 -10.29 7.57 3.13
C LYS A 406 -10.59 8.98 2.62
N ASN A 407 -10.37 9.99 3.47
CA ASN A 407 -10.79 11.35 3.19
C ASN A 407 -9.64 12.11 2.54
N ASP A 408 -9.76 12.36 1.25
CA ASP A 408 -8.78 13.11 0.47
C ASP A 408 -9.47 14.19 -0.39
N ILE A 409 -8.68 14.85 -1.25
CA ILE A 409 -9.22 15.90 -2.14
C ILE A 409 -10.17 15.36 -3.21
N HIS A 410 -10.10 14.06 -3.54
CA HIS A 410 -10.95 13.40 -4.53
C HIS A 410 -12.25 12.88 -3.89
N LEU A 411 -12.21 12.53 -2.60
CA LEU A 411 -13.32 11.95 -1.86
C LEU A 411 -13.47 12.59 -0.47
N ARG A 412 -14.34 13.61 -0.40
CA ARG A 412 -14.64 14.37 0.83
C ARG A 412 -15.73 13.68 1.65
N LEU A 413 -15.35 13.09 2.78
CA LEU A 413 -16.19 12.23 3.62
C LEU A 413 -16.37 12.78 5.03
N GLU A 414 -15.98 14.03 5.31
CA GLU A 414 -16.05 14.59 6.67
C GLU A 414 -17.46 14.53 7.29
N PRO A 415 -18.55 14.91 6.58
CA PRO A 415 -19.90 14.79 7.14
C PRO A 415 -20.30 13.33 7.43
N ASN A 416 -19.87 12.39 6.59
CA ASN A 416 -20.16 10.97 6.75
C ASN A 416 -19.41 10.41 7.96
N ALA A 417 -18.10 10.64 8.05
CA ALA A 417 -17.29 10.21 9.19
C ALA A 417 -17.85 10.78 10.51
N PHE A 418 -18.19 12.07 10.53
CA PHE A 418 -18.85 12.71 11.67
C PHE A 418 -20.15 12.00 12.07
N ALA A 419 -21.03 11.75 11.11
CA ALA A 419 -22.33 11.11 11.36
C ALA A 419 -22.17 9.69 11.93
N TYR A 420 -21.20 8.92 11.44
CA TYR A 420 -20.91 7.59 11.98
C TYR A 420 -20.35 7.63 13.40
N PHE A 421 -19.45 8.58 13.72
CA PHE A 421 -19.01 8.77 15.11
C PHE A 421 -20.16 9.19 16.01
N PHE A 422 -20.97 10.17 15.61
CA PHE A 422 -22.15 10.58 16.36
C PHE A 422 -23.12 9.42 16.60
N THR A 423 -23.38 8.61 15.57
CA THR A 423 -24.24 7.43 15.67
C THR A 423 -23.65 6.39 16.63
N ALA A 424 -22.34 6.14 16.58
CA ALA A 424 -21.65 5.25 17.51
C ALA A 424 -21.81 5.71 18.96
N PHE A 425 -21.58 6.99 19.21
CA PHE A 425 -21.72 7.62 20.52
C PHE A 425 -23.13 7.44 21.09
N LYS A 426 -24.15 7.87 20.35
CA LYS A 426 -25.56 7.76 20.73
C LYS A 426 -26.02 6.31 20.92
N THR A 427 -25.57 5.41 20.05
CA THR A 427 -25.90 3.97 20.16
C THR A 427 -25.30 3.35 21.41
N LEU A 428 -24.08 3.75 21.81
CA LEU A 428 -23.46 3.25 23.03
C LEU A 428 -24.19 3.74 24.28
N PHE A 429 -24.61 5.02 24.32
CA PHE A 429 -25.44 5.56 25.40
C PHE A 429 -26.73 4.75 25.59
N LEU A 430 -27.43 4.47 24.48
CA LEU A 430 -28.63 3.63 24.51
C LEU A 430 -28.34 2.18 24.93
N ALA A 431 -27.17 1.64 24.56
CA ALA A 431 -26.79 0.27 24.87
C ALA A 431 -26.40 0.08 26.35
N ASN A 432 -25.83 1.12 26.98
CA ASN A 432 -25.47 1.11 28.39
C ASN A 432 -26.64 1.50 29.32
N GLY A 433 -27.73 2.04 28.76
CA GLY A 433 -28.88 2.51 29.55
C GLY A 433 -28.73 3.94 30.07
N ASP A 434 -27.65 4.63 29.71
CA ASP A 434 -27.40 6.04 30.05
C ASP A 434 -28.30 7.01 29.26
N TRP A 435 -29.01 6.51 28.24
CA TRP A 435 -30.08 7.22 27.55
C TRP A 435 -31.21 6.23 27.17
N ASP A 436 -32.45 6.64 27.32
CA ASP A 436 -33.64 5.80 27.09
C ASP A 436 -34.13 5.80 25.62
N GLY A 437 -33.56 6.64 24.77
CA GLY A 437 -33.97 6.79 23.38
C GLY A 437 -35.13 7.78 23.17
N VAL A 438 -35.69 8.35 24.24
CA VAL A 438 -36.89 9.19 24.20
C VAL A 438 -36.62 10.58 24.77
N THR A 439 -35.89 10.66 25.88
CA THR A 439 -35.48 11.92 26.52
C THR A 439 -34.51 12.72 25.65
N ASP A 440 -34.32 13.99 25.98
CA ASP A 440 -33.36 14.85 25.27
C ASP A 440 -31.93 14.32 25.42
N PHE A 441 -31.38 13.82 24.30
CA PHE A 441 -30.06 13.20 24.29
C PHE A 441 -28.94 14.18 24.72
N LYS A 442 -29.09 15.49 24.46
CA LYS A 442 -28.11 16.49 24.88
C LYS A 442 -27.97 16.56 26.39
N SER A 443 -29.09 16.47 27.10
CA SER A 443 -29.14 16.49 28.56
C SER A 443 -28.48 15.24 29.14
N ALA A 444 -28.83 14.05 28.61
CA ALA A 444 -28.23 12.79 29.03
C ALA A 444 -26.71 12.74 28.80
N ALA A 445 -26.24 13.18 27.64
CA ALA A 445 -24.81 13.24 27.33
C ALA A 445 -24.05 14.25 28.18
N ALA A 446 -24.66 15.43 28.45
CA ALA A 446 -24.05 16.43 29.32
C ALA A 446 -23.92 15.94 30.77
N GLU A 447 -24.91 15.22 31.28
CA GLU A 447 -24.86 14.63 32.63
C GLU A 447 -23.68 13.68 32.77
N GLN A 448 -23.53 12.73 31.84
CA GLN A 448 -22.46 11.71 31.89
C GLN A 448 -21.04 12.24 31.65
N LEU A 449 -20.88 13.35 30.92
CA LEU A 449 -19.56 13.84 30.47
C LEU A 449 -19.18 15.21 31.03
N SER A 450 -20.02 15.83 31.86
CA SER A 450 -19.80 17.18 32.39
C SER A 450 -18.51 17.35 33.20
N GLU A 451 -18.05 16.28 33.86
CA GLU A 451 -16.80 16.30 34.65
C GLU A 451 -15.54 16.29 33.76
N LEU A 452 -15.65 15.79 32.53
CA LEU A 452 -14.52 15.59 31.61
C LEU A 452 -14.44 16.65 30.52
N PHE A 453 -15.56 17.26 30.15
CA PHE A 453 -15.63 18.25 29.09
C PHE A 453 -16.52 19.44 29.47
N PRO A 454 -16.15 20.67 29.06
CA PRO A 454 -17.04 21.82 29.17
C PRO A 454 -18.38 21.54 28.46
N PRO A 455 -19.53 21.61 29.18
CA PRO A 455 -20.82 21.18 28.64
C PRO A 455 -21.25 21.93 27.37
N GLN A 456 -20.81 23.19 27.24
CA GLN A 456 -21.18 24.03 26.11
C GLN A 456 -20.58 23.56 24.78
N ASN A 457 -19.38 22.97 24.82
CA ASN A 457 -18.75 22.45 23.61
C ASN A 457 -19.48 21.20 23.12
N LEU A 458 -19.72 20.23 24.00
CA LEU A 458 -20.41 18.98 23.69
C LEU A 458 -21.81 19.21 23.08
N LYS A 459 -22.60 20.15 23.62
CA LYS A 459 -23.95 20.46 23.13
C LYS A 459 -23.98 20.85 21.65
N ASN A 460 -23.00 21.61 21.17
CA ASN A 460 -22.94 22.03 19.76
C ASN A 460 -22.71 20.83 18.82
N TYR A 461 -21.84 19.90 19.21
CA TYR A 461 -21.55 18.70 18.41
C TYR A 461 -22.75 17.76 18.34
N ILE A 462 -23.48 17.61 19.45
CA ILE A 462 -24.71 16.81 19.47
C ILE A 462 -25.77 17.45 18.57
N GLU A 463 -25.94 18.78 18.64
CA GLU A 463 -26.86 19.50 17.75
C GLU A 463 -26.53 19.25 16.27
N TRP A 464 -25.26 19.37 15.87
CA TRP A 464 -24.84 19.11 14.49
C TRP A 464 -25.10 17.65 14.07
N GLY A 465 -24.88 16.69 14.97
CA GLY A 465 -25.20 15.28 14.74
C GLY A 465 -26.69 15.05 14.50
N MET A 466 -27.55 15.63 15.35
CA MET A 466 -29.00 15.55 15.20
C MET A 466 -29.50 16.24 13.92
N GLN A 467 -28.88 17.34 13.50
CA GLN A 467 -29.20 18.01 12.24
C GLN A 467 -28.86 17.15 11.02
N LEU A 468 -27.71 16.47 11.04
CA LEU A 468 -27.29 15.54 9.99
C LEU A 468 -28.23 14.33 9.87
N GLU A 469 -28.68 13.76 10.99
CA GLU A 469 -29.66 12.65 10.98
C GLU A 469 -31.00 13.07 10.33
N ASN A 470 -31.47 14.28 10.64
CA ASN A 470 -32.79 14.77 10.21
C ASN A 470 -32.84 15.34 8.79
N ARG A 471 -31.70 15.41 8.07
CA ARG A 471 -31.58 15.97 6.71
C ARG A 471 -32.22 17.36 6.52
N ASN A 472 -32.29 18.16 7.59
CA ASN A 472 -32.88 19.50 7.55
C ASN A 472 -31.80 20.57 7.19
N ASN A 473 -32.27 21.63 6.54
CA ASN A 473 -31.60 22.85 6.03
C ASN A 473 -30.42 23.45 6.86
N PRO A 474 -29.65 24.40 6.29
CA PRO A 474 -28.20 24.29 6.10
C PRO A 474 -27.43 24.01 7.40
N PHE A 475 -26.73 22.88 7.43
CA PHE A 475 -25.80 22.54 8.51
C PHE A 475 -24.48 23.30 8.32
N LYS A 476 -23.81 23.62 9.43
CA LYS A 476 -22.42 24.09 9.42
C LYS A 476 -21.58 23.13 8.58
N ARG A 477 -20.72 23.65 7.69
CA ARG A 477 -19.74 22.81 6.98
C ARG A 477 -18.88 22.05 8.00
N ILE A 478 -19.05 20.73 8.06
CA ILE A 478 -18.25 19.84 8.90
C ILE A 478 -16.86 19.73 8.26
N THR A 479 -15.82 20.02 9.05
CA THR A 479 -14.42 19.86 8.69
C THR A 479 -13.79 18.73 9.50
N LEU A 480 -12.54 18.36 9.20
CA LEU A 480 -11.80 17.36 9.97
C LEU A 480 -11.69 17.70 11.45
N THR A 481 -11.64 19.00 11.80
CA THR A 481 -11.66 19.45 13.20
C THR A 481 -12.91 18.95 13.92
N GLU A 482 -14.07 19.09 13.30
CA GLU A 482 -15.31 18.63 13.90
C GLU A 482 -15.39 17.10 13.96
N VAL A 483 -14.89 16.41 12.93
CA VAL A 483 -14.84 14.94 12.88
C VAL A 483 -14.02 14.39 14.04
N ILE A 484 -12.80 14.91 14.24
CA ILE A 484 -11.91 14.47 15.33
C ILE A 484 -12.50 14.77 16.70
N GLN A 485 -13.13 15.93 16.88
CA GLN A 485 -13.73 16.24 18.16
C GLN A 485 -14.89 15.28 18.49
N MET A 486 -15.73 14.94 17.50
CA MET A 486 -16.78 13.94 17.69
C MET A 486 -16.20 12.55 17.96
N LYS A 487 -15.14 12.15 17.24
CA LYS A 487 -14.39 10.92 17.52
C LYS A 487 -13.87 10.90 18.96
N ASN A 488 -13.26 11.98 19.45
CA ASN A 488 -12.72 12.04 20.80
C ASN A 488 -13.80 11.89 21.88
N TYR A 489 -15.01 12.45 21.68
CA TYR A 489 -16.12 12.19 22.58
C TYR A 489 -16.54 10.72 22.58
N CYS A 490 -16.52 10.06 21.41
CA CYS A 490 -16.73 8.62 21.32
C CYS A 490 -15.66 7.86 22.10
N ASP A 491 -14.39 8.15 21.85
CA ASP A 491 -13.24 7.49 22.45
C ASP A 491 -13.33 7.53 23.98
N VAL A 492 -13.54 8.73 24.54
CA VAL A 492 -13.67 8.89 25.99
C VAL A 492 -14.85 8.10 26.54
N TYR A 493 -16.00 8.13 25.88
CA TYR A 493 -17.17 7.43 26.38
C TYR A 493 -17.05 5.90 26.28
N PHE A 494 -16.44 5.38 25.21
CA PHE A 494 -16.08 3.96 25.12
C PHE A 494 -15.11 3.55 26.22
N TYR A 495 -14.10 4.39 26.50
CA TYR A 495 -13.13 4.14 27.56
C TYR A 495 -13.79 4.11 28.95
N LEU A 496 -14.61 5.11 29.29
CA LEU A 496 -15.35 5.14 30.57
C LEU A 496 -16.28 3.94 30.73
N SER A 497 -16.91 3.51 29.63
CA SER A 497 -17.75 2.30 29.65
C SER A 497 -16.94 1.05 30.00
N ALA A 498 -15.71 0.96 29.48
CA ALA A 498 -14.79 -0.14 29.79
C ALA A 498 -14.30 -0.09 31.25
N GLU A 499 -14.02 1.10 31.80
CA GLU A 499 -13.67 1.27 33.21
C GLU A 499 -14.82 0.89 34.14
N LYS A 500 -16.03 1.39 33.89
CA LYS A 500 -17.23 1.08 34.69
C LYS A 500 -17.49 -0.44 34.75
N GLU A 501 -17.33 -1.14 33.63
CA GLU A 501 -17.53 -2.60 33.57
C GLU A 501 -16.46 -3.35 34.38
N LEU A 502 -15.20 -2.90 34.34
CA LEU A 502 -14.13 -3.48 35.14
C LEU A 502 -14.38 -3.33 36.64
N ASP A 503 -14.80 -2.13 37.08
CA ASP A 503 -15.07 -1.85 38.49
C ASP A 503 -16.33 -2.58 38.99
N GLY A 504 -17.36 -2.72 38.15
CA GLY A 504 -18.53 -3.55 38.43
C GLY A 504 -18.17 -5.01 38.71
N HIS A 505 -17.22 -5.57 37.96
CA HIS A 505 -16.72 -6.93 38.19
C HIS A 505 -15.88 -7.08 39.45
N ARG A 506 -15.07 -6.09 39.81
CA ARG A 506 -14.29 -6.11 41.05
C ARG A 506 -15.19 -6.12 42.28
N ASN A 507 -16.20 -5.26 42.31
CA ASN A 507 -17.15 -5.19 43.42
C ASN A 507 -17.98 -6.47 43.58
N LEU A 508 -18.31 -7.16 42.48
CA LEU A 508 -19.03 -8.44 42.51
C LEU A 508 -18.15 -9.60 43.02
N ALA A 509 -16.86 -9.61 42.67
CA ALA A 509 -15.90 -10.60 43.13
C ALA A 509 -15.67 -10.48 44.66
N ASP A 510 -15.49 -9.25 45.14
CA ASP A 510 -15.30 -8.97 46.57
C ASP A 510 -16.56 -9.33 47.39
N SER A 511 -17.76 -9.15 46.82
CA SER A 511 -19.03 -9.55 47.46
C SER A 511 -19.35 -11.05 47.43
N SER A 512 -18.57 -11.85 46.69
CA SER A 512 -18.72 -13.31 46.58
C SER A 512 -17.69 -14.09 47.42
N GLU A 513 -16.73 -13.39 48.00
CA GLU A 513 -15.79 -13.92 49.00
C GLU A 513 -16.23 -13.63 50.46
N GLU A 514 -17.29 -12.83 50.67
CA GLU A 514 -18.06 -12.73 51.92
C GLU A 514 -19.25 -13.71 51.93
#